data_AF-A0A6P0H703-F1
#
_entry.id   AF-A0A6P0H703-F1
#
_cell.length_a   1.000
_cell.length_b   1.000
_cell.length_c   1.000
_cell.angle_alpha   90.00
_cell.angle_beta   90.00
_cell.angle_gamma   90.00
#
_symmetry.space_group_name_H-M   'P 1'
#
loop_
_entity.id
_entity.type
_entity.pdbx_description
1 polymer ?
#
loop_
_entity_poly.entity_id
_entity_poly.type
_entity_poly.pdbx_seq_one_letter_code
_entity_poly.pdbx_strand_id
1 'polypeptide(L)'
;MTAPADPGAVYPVGLRLAGRRVVVVGGGQVAHRRVAGLLEARALVTVVSPEVTPALEALVAPGSVTWHQRGWAEGDLAGAWYAVAATDDPAVNAAVAAEAERDRVFCARADDRGLSSAWTPAVGRQGDLVVGVHGGGDPQRAVGVRDAVLTGLTDGSIADRASRTASVAPGSVVLVGGGPGDPGLVTVRGRQAVATADVVVADHLAPQALLASLPADVEVIDASKLPRGRSMAQEQINELLVSRALAGKRVVRLKGGDSFVFGRGYEEVEACVAAGVPVEVVPGVTSAIGVPELAGIPVTHRGMTHEFVVVSGHVPPGHPASLVDWAALGRLRGTIVVLMGVDTAPAIAAALVEHGRAADTPVAVVTDGATPAQRTLRTTLTGLAATITDEGVRPPAVWVVGDVVSLGA
;
A
#
# COMPACT_ATOMS: atom_id res chain seq x y z
N MET A 1 24.10 -2.44 -51.69
CA MET A 1 24.47 -1.61 -50.52
C MET A 1 23.41 -1.83 -49.46
N THR A 2 23.67 -2.75 -48.52
CA THR A 2 22.88 -2.91 -47.30
C THR A 2 23.13 -1.70 -46.42
N ALA A 3 22.09 -1.00 -45.99
CA ALA A 3 22.21 0.03 -44.96
C ALA A 3 22.93 -0.57 -43.74
N PRO A 4 23.81 0.18 -43.04
CA PRO A 4 24.34 -0.28 -41.77
C PRO A 4 23.16 -0.62 -40.86
N ALA A 5 23.09 -1.87 -40.39
CA ALA A 5 22.04 -2.30 -39.46
C ALA A 5 22.08 -1.35 -38.26
N ASP A 6 20.93 -0.72 -37.95
CA ASP A 6 20.80 0.10 -36.75
C ASP A 6 21.07 -0.82 -35.54
N PRO A 7 22.17 -0.62 -34.78
CA PRO A 7 22.50 -1.46 -33.64
C PRO A 7 21.45 -1.39 -32.51
N GLY A 8 20.43 -0.52 -32.62
CA GLY A 8 19.38 -0.31 -31.64
C GLY A 8 18.09 -1.11 -31.83
N ALA A 9 17.87 -1.78 -32.97
CA ALA A 9 16.58 -2.40 -33.29
C ALA A 9 16.38 -3.75 -32.57
N VAL A 10 15.62 -3.76 -31.47
CA VAL A 10 15.23 -4.99 -30.75
C VAL A 10 13.82 -5.41 -31.15
N TYR A 11 13.64 -6.70 -31.40
CA TYR A 11 12.32 -7.32 -31.49
C TYR A 11 11.87 -7.78 -30.08
N PRO A 12 10.83 -7.17 -29.48
CA PRO A 12 10.46 -7.45 -28.09
C PRO A 12 9.68 -8.76 -27.99
N VAL A 13 10.38 -9.83 -27.60
CA VAL A 13 9.78 -11.15 -27.35
C VAL A 13 9.99 -11.61 -25.92
N GLY A 14 8.99 -12.28 -25.36
CA GLY A 14 9.11 -13.00 -24.11
C GLY A 14 9.69 -14.40 -24.33
N LEU A 15 10.69 -14.78 -23.54
CA LEU A 15 11.26 -16.14 -23.56
C LEU A 15 10.54 -17.03 -22.54
N ARG A 16 9.99 -18.16 -22.99
CA ARG A 16 9.49 -19.22 -22.10
C ARG A 16 10.66 -20.13 -21.70
N LEU A 17 11.25 -19.88 -20.54
CA LEU A 17 12.44 -20.59 -20.06
C LEU A 17 12.14 -21.74 -19.09
N ALA A 18 10.86 -21.97 -18.74
CA ALA A 18 10.46 -23.05 -17.84
C ALA A 18 11.03 -24.40 -18.29
N GLY A 19 11.87 -25.02 -17.44
CA GLY A 19 12.52 -26.30 -17.71
C GLY A 19 13.62 -26.27 -18.78
N ARG A 20 14.03 -25.08 -19.25
CA ARG A 20 15.08 -24.92 -20.27
C ARG A 20 16.42 -24.61 -19.63
N ARG A 21 17.49 -25.20 -20.17
CA ARG A 21 18.87 -24.93 -19.74
C ARG A 21 19.27 -23.50 -20.08
N VAL A 22 19.77 -22.78 -19.07
CA VAL A 22 20.33 -21.43 -19.21
C VAL A 22 21.68 -21.39 -18.52
N VAL A 23 22.69 -20.86 -19.21
CA VAL A 23 24.06 -20.78 -18.69
C VAL A 23 24.41 -19.35 -18.33
N VAL A 24 24.92 -19.14 -17.11
CA VAL A 24 25.43 -17.86 -16.63
C VAL A 24 26.92 -18.02 -16.38
N VAL A 25 27.74 -17.27 -17.11
CA VAL A 25 29.20 -17.27 -16.97
C VAL A 25 29.60 -16.07 -16.12
N GLY A 26 30.15 -16.34 -14.94
CA GLY A 26 30.45 -15.35 -13.90
C GLY A 26 29.63 -15.54 -12.63
N GLY A 27 30.23 -15.25 -11.47
CA GLY A 27 29.65 -15.47 -10.14
C GLY A 27 29.49 -14.19 -9.30
N GLY A 28 29.74 -13.02 -9.87
CA GLY A 28 29.67 -11.72 -9.19
C GLY A 28 28.25 -11.19 -9.00
N GLN A 29 28.14 -9.95 -8.53
CA GLN A 29 26.85 -9.28 -8.26
C GLN A 29 25.98 -9.13 -9.52
N VAL A 30 26.60 -8.91 -10.68
CA VAL A 30 25.86 -8.81 -11.95
C VAL A 30 25.22 -10.15 -12.30
N ALA A 31 25.95 -11.25 -12.18
CA ALA A 31 25.43 -12.60 -12.39
C ALA A 31 24.29 -12.91 -11.42
N HIS A 32 24.44 -12.60 -10.13
CA HIS A 32 23.40 -12.79 -9.12
C HIS A 32 22.06 -12.13 -9.52
N ARG A 33 22.08 -10.85 -9.94
CA ARG A 33 20.87 -10.14 -10.40
C ARG A 33 20.20 -10.82 -11.59
N ARG A 34 20.97 -11.43 -12.49
CA ARG A 34 20.46 -12.13 -13.68
C ARG A 34 19.87 -13.49 -13.30
N VAL A 35 20.52 -14.23 -12.42
CA VAL A 35 20.06 -15.54 -11.94
C VAL A 35 18.68 -15.43 -11.28
N ALA A 36 18.43 -14.42 -10.46
CA ALA A 36 17.13 -14.23 -9.81
C ALA A 36 15.95 -14.20 -10.81
N GLY A 37 16.05 -13.38 -11.86
CA GLY A 37 15.02 -13.29 -12.89
C GLY A 37 14.88 -14.57 -13.74
N LEU A 38 15.96 -15.31 -13.94
CA LEU A 38 15.94 -16.59 -14.65
C LEU A 38 15.24 -17.69 -13.84
N LEU A 39 15.46 -17.72 -12.52
CA LEU A 39 14.78 -18.64 -11.60
C LEU A 39 13.28 -18.33 -11.50
N GLU A 40 12.89 -17.05 -11.46
CA GLU A 40 11.47 -16.66 -11.56
C GLU A 40 10.82 -17.16 -12.86
N ALA A 41 11.58 -17.16 -13.97
CA ALA A 41 11.16 -17.74 -15.24
C ALA A 41 11.21 -19.27 -15.29
N ARG A 42 11.56 -19.92 -14.17
CA ARG A 42 11.69 -21.38 -13.98
C ARG A 42 12.74 -22.03 -14.89
N ALA A 43 13.79 -21.30 -15.24
CA ALA A 43 14.92 -21.83 -15.98
C ALA A 43 15.72 -22.86 -15.16
N LEU A 44 16.32 -23.84 -15.84
CA LEU A 44 17.34 -24.71 -15.28
C LEU A 44 18.68 -23.97 -15.38
N VAL A 45 19.05 -23.26 -14.32
CA VAL A 45 20.19 -22.33 -14.33
C VAL A 45 21.49 -23.07 -13.97
N THR A 46 22.48 -22.96 -14.84
CA THR A 46 23.86 -23.41 -14.60
C THR A 46 24.77 -22.17 -14.50
N VAL A 47 25.46 -22.01 -13.38
CA VAL A 47 26.48 -20.97 -13.19
C VAL A 47 27.86 -21.57 -13.38
N VAL A 48 28.67 -21.00 -14.28
CA VAL A 48 30.08 -21.37 -14.49
C VAL A 48 30.96 -20.22 -14.00
N SER A 49 31.64 -20.44 -12.87
CA SER A 49 32.58 -19.46 -12.32
C SER A 49 33.50 -20.09 -11.26
N PRO A 50 34.78 -19.69 -11.17
CA PRO A 50 35.69 -20.17 -10.12
C PRO A 50 35.20 -19.83 -8.70
N GLU A 51 34.53 -18.70 -8.56
CA GLU A 51 34.00 -18.17 -7.30
C GLU A 51 32.61 -17.61 -7.52
N VAL A 52 31.76 -17.66 -6.50
CA VAL A 52 30.43 -17.06 -6.52
C VAL A 52 30.21 -16.24 -5.25
N THR A 53 29.35 -15.23 -5.34
CA THR A 53 28.90 -14.50 -4.15
C THR A 53 28.16 -15.44 -3.17
N PRO A 54 28.16 -15.14 -1.85
CA PRO A 54 27.43 -15.95 -0.86
C PRO A 54 25.93 -16.12 -1.19
N ALA A 55 25.34 -15.12 -1.86
CA ALA A 55 23.94 -15.17 -2.27
C ALA A 55 23.69 -16.21 -3.38
N LEU A 56 24.61 -16.36 -4.34
CA LEU A 56 24.54 -17.41 -5.35
C LEU A 56 24.86 -18.78 -4.76
N GLU A 57 25.83 -18.85 -3.85
CA GLU A 57 26.19 -20.10 -3.15
C GLU A 57 24.99 -20.67 -2.37
N ALA A 58 24.23 -19.81 -1.70
CA ALA A 58 23.01 -20.19 -0.98
C ALA A 58 21.92 -20.82 -1.87
N LEU A 59 21.96 -20.60 -3.19
CA LEU A 59 21.02 -21.20 -4.15
C LEU A 59 21.45 -22.58 -4.66
N VAL A 60 22.70 -22.99 -4.39
CA VAL A 60 23.25 -24.27 -4.83
C VAL A 60 22.74 -25.43 -3.97
N ALA A 61 22.81 -25.28 -2.64
CA ALA A 61 22.37 -26.31 -1.69
C ALA A 61 20.91 -26.77 -1.88
N PRO A 62 19.91 -25.89 -2.10
CA PRO A 62 18.54 -26.31 -2.40
C PRO A 62 18.35 -26.84 -3.83
N GLY A 63 19.40 -26.92 -4.65
CA GLY A 63 19.34 -27.38 -6.03
C GLY A 63 18.68 -26.40 -7.00
N SER A 64 18.51 -25.13 -6.60
CA SER A 64 17.92 -24.10 -7.45
C SER A 64 18.86 -23.69 -8.60
N VAL A 65 20.17 -23.79 -8.37
CA VAL A 65 21.21 -23.50 -9.35
C VAL A 65 22.24 -24.64 -9.37
N THR A 66 22.68 -25.05 -10.55
CA THR A 66 23.86 -25.91 -10.70
C THR A 66 25.11 -25.04 -10.80
N TRP A 67 26.08 -25.21 -9.90
CA TRP A 67 27.34 -24.45 -9.95
C TRP A 67 28.50 -25.33 -10.41
N HIS A 68 29.18 -24.89 -11.47
CA HIS A 68 30.48 -25.39 -11.88
C HIS A 68 31.57 -24.46 -11.38
N GLN A 69 32.24 -24.88 -10.29
CA GLN A 69 33.33 -24.15 -9.65
C GLN A 69 34.62 -24.20 -10.46
N ARG A 70 34.65 -23.53 -11.61
CA ARG A 70 35.80 -23.41 -12.51
C ARG A 70 35.62 -22.24 -13.48
N GLY A 71 36.71 -21.91 -14.18
CA GLY A 71 36.64 -21.00 -15.33
C GLY A 71 35.78 -21.56 -16.46
N TRP A 72 35.28 -20.64 -17.29
CA TRP A 72 34.58 -20.97 -18.52
C TRP A 72 35.51 -21.73 -19.48
N ALA A 73 34.94 -22.70 -20.19
CA ALA A 73 35.59 -23.43 -21.27
C ALA A 73 34.64 -23.59 -22.45
N GLU A 74 35.21 -23.71 -23.64
CA GLU A 74 34.43 -23.93 -24.87
C GLU A 74 33.58 -25.20 -24.76
N GLY A 75 32.32 -25.12 -25.18
CA GLY A 75 31.33 -26.19 -25.09
C GLY A 75 30.44 -26.12 -23.84
N ASP A 76 30.71 -25.19 -22.91
CA ASP A 76 29.84 -24.97 -21.75
C ASP A 76 28.41 -24.57 -22.14
N LEU A 77 28.21 -23.99 -23.33
CA LEU A 77 26.90 -23.59 -23.82
C LEU A 77 26.13 -24.72 -24.52
N ALA A 78 26.70 -25.92 -24.63
CA ALA A 78 26.07 -27.04 -25.34
C ALA A 78 24.64 -27.35 -24.86
N GLY A 79 23.63 -27.16 -25.72
CA GLY A 79 22.22 -27.40 -25.38
C GLY A 79 21.57 -26.31 -24.50
N ALA A 80 22.24 -25.18 -24.29
CA ALA A 80 21.63 -24.00 -23.67
C ALA A 80 20.65 -23.33 -24.65
N TRP A 81 19.58 -22.75 -24.10
CA TRP A 81 18.64 -21.92 -24.88
C TRP A 81 18.94 -20.43 -24.76
N TYR A 82 19.62 -20.05 -23.69
CA TYR A 82 19.98 -18.69 -23.35
C TYR A 82 21.29 -18.68 -22.57
N ALA A 83 22.11 -17.66 -22.80
CA ALA A 83 23.38 -17.46 -22.12
C ALA A 83 23.48 -16.04 -21.56
N VAL A 84 24.17 -15.91 -20.43
CA VAL A 84 24.54 -14.63 -19.85
C VAL A 84 26.05 -14.59 -19.61
N ALA A 85 26.73 -13.66 -20.26
CA ALA A 85 28.15 -13.38 -20.03
C ALA A 85 28.28 -12.22 -19.04
N ALA A 86 28.65 -12.50 -17.80
CA ALA A 86 28.68 -11.55 -16.69
C ALA A 86 29.95 -11.67 -15.85
N THR A 87 31.10 -11.76 -16.53
CA THR A 87 32.43 -11.73 -15.90
C THR A 87 33.04 -10.33 -15.98
N ASP A 88 34.04 -10.07 -15.13
CA ASP A 88 34.86 -8.85 -15.20
C ASP A 88 35.94 -8.91 -16.30
N ASP A 89 36.05 -10.05 -17.02
CA ASP A 89 36.99 -10.24 -18.12
C ASP A 89 36.27 -10.08 -19.49
N PRO A 90 36.51 -8.97 -20.22
CA PRO A 90 35.87 -8.75 -21.51
C PRO A 90 36.22 -9.80 -22.57
N ALA A 91 37.40 -10.43 -22.48
CA ALA A 91 37.82 -11.47 -23.42
C ALA A 91 37.00 -12.76 -23.21
N VAL A 92 36.75 -13.13 -21.95
CA VAL A 92 35.85 -14.24 -21.61
C VAL A 92 34.43 -13.93 -22.10
N ASN A 93 33.91 -12.73 -21.83
CA ASN A 93 32.57 -12.35 -22.27
C ASN A 93 32.42 -12.40 -23.80
N ALA A 94 33.45 -11.96 -24.53
CA ALA A 94 33.48 -12.03 -25.99
C ALA A 94 33.53 -13.48 -26.51
N ALA A 95 34.31 -14.35 -25.88
CA ALA A 95 34.40 -15.77 -26.24
C ALA A 95 33.07 -16.51 -26.00
N VAL A 96 32.41 -16.25 -24.87
CA VAL A 96 31.07 -16.76 -24.57
C VAL A 96 30.05 -16.31 -25.61
N ALA A 97 30.06 -15.03 -25.99
CA ALA A 97 29.16 -14.50 -27.02
C ALA A 97 29.43 -15.11 -28.40
N ALA A 98 30.70 -15.33 -28.75
CA ALA A 98 31.08 -15.96 -30.01
C ALA A 98 30.66 -17.44 -30.11
N GLU A 99 30.81 -18.22 -29.04
CA GLU A 99 30.28 -19.59 -28.96
C GLU A 99 28.75 -19.57 -29.06
N ALA A 100 28.09 -18.68 -28.32
CA ALA A 100 26.64 -18.58 -28.34
C ALA A 100 26.10 -18.28 -29.75
N GLU A 101 26.73 -17.36 -30.48
CA GLU A 101 26.35 -17.05 -31.86
C GLU A 101 26.52 -18.25 -32.79
N ARG A 102 27.64 -18.96 -32.68
CA ARG A 102 27.94 -20.17 -33.47
C ARG A 102 26.91 -21.27 -33.23
N ASP A 103 26.50 -21.45 -31.99
CA ASP A 103 25.58 -22.49 -31.56
C ASP A 103 24.10 -22.07 -31.64
N ARG A 104 23.83 -20.83 -32.07
CA ARG A 104 22.49 -20.23 -32.17
C ARG A 104 21.77 -20.13 -30.82
N VAL A 105 22.53 -19.78 -29.79
CA VAL A 105 22.07 -19.50 -28.43
C VAL A 105 21.99 -17.98 -28.25
N PHE A 106 20.84 -17.47 -27.80
CA PHE A 106 20.72 -16.05 -27.48
C PHE A 106 21.58 -15.69 -26.26
N CYS A 107 22.43 -14.68 -26.39
CA CYS A 107 23.38 -14.29 -25.37
C CYS A 107 23.21 -12.81 -24.97
N ALA A 108 23.10 -12.58 -23.66
CA ALA A 108 23.16 -11.23 -23.08
C ALA A 108 24.49 -11.03 -22.38
N ARG A 109 25.24 -10.01 -22.80
CA ARG A 109 26.47 -9.60 -22.15
C ARG A 109 26.21 -8.49 -21.14
N ALA A 110 26.91 -8.53 -20.02
CA ALA A 110 26.85 -7.52 -18.98
C ALA A 110 27.66 -6.26 -19.31
N ASP A 111 28.75 -6.42 -20.04
CA ASP A 111 29.76 -5.39 -20.34
C ASP A 111 29.43 -4.59 -21.60
N ASP A 112 28.89 -5.23 -22.63
CA ASP A 112 28.60 -4.60 -23.92
C ASP A 112 27.26 -5.06 -24.51
N ARG A 113 26.31 -4.13 -24.51
CA ARG A 113 24.97 -4.35 -25.05
C ARG A 113 24.96 -4.43 -26.58
N GLY A 114 25.80 -3.66 -27.27
CA GLY A 114 25.84 -3.61 -28.74
C GLY A 114 26.31 -4.92 -29.36
N LEU A 115 27.09 -5.71 -28.60
CA LEU A 115 27.60 -7.02 -29.00
C LEU A 115 26.77 -8.19 -28.43
N SER A 116 25.60 -7.91 -27.85
CA SER A 116 24.68 -8.94 -27.32
C SER A 116 23.60 -9.29 -28.35
N SER A 117 23.40 -10.59 -28.62
CA SER A 117 22.31 -11.06 -29.48
C SER A 117 20.94 -11.02 -28.79
N ALA A 118 20.90 -10.87 -27.46
CA ALA A 118 19.67 -10.63 -26.70
C ALA A 118 19.83 -9.52 -25.66
N TRP A 119 18.85 -8.62 -25.59
CA TRP A 119 18.86 -7.50 -24.64
C TRP A 119 17.84 -7.77 -23.55
N THR A 120 18.27 -7.74 -22.29
CA THR A 120 17.33 -7.83 -21.16
C THR A 120 16.73 -6.44 -20.89
N PRO A 121 15.40 -6.25 -21.00
CA PRO A 121 14.77 -4.99 -20.65
C PRO A 121 14.80 -4.71 -19.14
N ALA A 122 14.42 -3.50 -18.74
CA ALA A 122 13.97 -3.28 -17.37
C ALA A 122 12.63 -4.03 -17.20
N VAL A 123 12.61 -5.04 -16.34
CA VAL A 123 11.42 -5.86 -16.09
C VAL A 123 10.77 -5.44 -14.79
N GLY A 124 9.44 -5.31 -14.84
CA GLY A 124 8.55 -5.08 -13.72
C GLY A 124 7.41 -6.09 -13.73
N ARG A 125 6.87 -6.41 -12.55
CA ARG A 125 5.74 -7.34 -12.41
C ARG A 125 4.68 -6.75 -11.50
N GLN A 126 3.42 -7.01 -11.83
CA GLN A 126 2.27 -6.79 -10.95
C GLN A 126 1.30 -7.94 -11.18
N GLY A 127 1.09 -8.78 -10.16
CA GLY A 127 0.32 -10.02 -10.35
C GLY A 127 0.97 -10.93 -11.41
N ASP A 128 0.19 -11.34 -12.39
CA ASP A 128 0.62 -12.13 -13.55
C ASP A 128 1.13 -11.27 -14.73
N LEU A 129 0.92 -9.96 -14.69
CA LEU A 129 1.34 -9.02 -15.72
C LEU A 129 2.86 -8.76 -15.65
N VAL A 130 3.50 -8.78 -16.83
CA VAL A 130 4.93 -8.52 -17.00
C VAL A 130 5.13 -7.29 -17.87
N VAL A 131 5.79 -6.27 -17.33
CA VAL A 131 6.17 -5.07 -18.06
C VAL A 131 7.65 -5.17 -18.41
N GLY A 132 7.99 -5.22 -19.70
CA GLY A 132 9.35 -5.14 -20.19
C GLY A 132 9.59 -3.82 -20.92
N VAL A 133 10.51 -2.99 -20.43
CA VAL A 133 10.85 -1.70 -21.05
C VAL A 133 12.25 -1.72 -21.65
N HIS A 134 12.36 -1.45 -22.95
CA HIS A 134 13.63 -1.18 -23.62
C HIS A 134 13.82 0.33 -23.78
N GLY A 135 14.83 0.90 -23.11
CA GLY A 135 15.12 2.34 -23.14
C GLY A 135 15.99 2.81 -24.31
N GLY A 136 16.02 2.09 -25.44
CA GLY A 136 16.81 2.48 -26.62
C GLY A 136 18.30 2.68 -26.36
N GLY A 137 18.90 1.83 -25.52
CA GLY A 137 20.31 1.97 -25.10
C GLY A 137 20.49 2.55 -23.70
N ASP A 138 19.53 3.33 -23.18
CA ASP A 138 19.60 3.96 -21.85
C ASP A 138 18.91 3.10 -20.76
N PRO A 139 19.68 2.52 -19.81
CA PRO A 139 19.10 1.72 -18.73
C PRO A 139 18.31 2.54 -17.71
N GLN A 140 18.70 3.79 -17.42
CA GLN A 140 18.03 4.63 -16.43
C GLN A 140 16.66 5.07 -16.93
N ARG A 141 16.56 5.43 -18.21
CA ARG A 141 15.26 5.71 -18.85
C ARG A 141 14.34 4.49 -18.82
N ALA A 142 14.87 3.29 -19.11
CA ALA A 142 14.08 2.06 -19.07
C ALA A 142 13.54 1.78 -17.67
N VAL A 143 14.38 1.96 -16.64
CA VAL A 143 14.01 1.83 -15.23
C VAL A 143 12.94 2.85 -14.84
N GLY A 144 13.15 4.14 -15.14
CA GLY A 144 12.19 5.19 -14.79
C GLY A 144 10.81 5.00 -15.43
N VAL A 145 10.76 4.60 -16.71
CA VAL A 145 9.48 4.31 -17.38
C VAL A 145 8.82 3.07 -16.80
N ARG A 146 9.59 1.99 -16.55
CA ARG A 146 9.05 0.79 -15.88
C ARG A 146 8.45 1.15 -14.52
N ASP A 147 9.17 1.94 -13.72
CA ASP A 147 8.72 2.31 -12.37
C ASP A 147 7.48 3.19 -12.42
N ALA A 148 7.39 4.12 -13.37
CA ALA A 148 6.18 4.90 -13.61
C ALA A 148 4.99 4.02 -14.00
N VAL A 149 5.21 3.01 -14.87
CA VAL A 149 4.15 2.07 -15.25
C VAL A 149 3.71 1.21 -14.06
N LEU A 150 4.64 0.66 -13.29
CA LEU A 150 4.31 -0.13 -12.10
C LEU A 150 3.62 0.70 -11.02
N THR A 151 4.05 1.94 -10.83
CA THR A 151 3.41 2.90 -9.91
C THR A 151 1.99 3.17 -10.37
N GLY A 152 1.80 3.51 -11.64
CA GLY A 152 0.48 3.80 -12.17
C GLY A 152 -0.49 2.61 -12.13
N LEU A 153 0.06 1.42 -12.34
CA LEU A 153 -0.65 0.16 -12.17
C LEU A 153 -1.03 -0.11 -10.69
N THR A 154 -0.18 0.30 -9.75
CA THR A 154 -0.38 0.10 -8.31
C THR A 154 -1.35 1.12 -7.71
N ASP A 155 -1.25 2.38 -8.14
CA ASP A 155 -2.09 3.49 -7.68
C ASP A 155 -3.42 3.60 -8.45
N GLY A 156 -3.56 2.86 -9.55
CA GLY A 156 -4.77 2.77 -10.37
C GLY A 156 -4.87 3.80 -11.49
N SER A 157 -3.89 4.70 -11.67
CA SER A 157 -3.84 5.63 -12.80
C SER A 157 -3.63 4.94 -14.15
N ILE A 158 -3.09 3.71 -14.16
CA ILE A 158 -3.08 2.81 -15.31
C ILE A 158 -4.06 1.67 -15.03
N ALA A 159 -5.18 1.65 -15.74
CA ALA A 159 -6.22 0.64 -15.56
C ALA A 159 -5.81 -0.70 -16.19
N ASP A 160 -5.70 -1.74 -15.35
CA ASP A 160 -5.66 -3.12 -15.82
C ASP A 160 -7.07 -3.63 -16.16
N ARG A 161 -7.44 -3.53 -17.44
CA ARG A 161 -8.77 -3.91 -17.93
C ARG A 161 -8.98 -5.43 -18.04
N ALA A 162 -7.91 -6.24 -18.03
CA ALA A 162 -8.03 -7.69 -18.21
C ALA A 162 -8.73 -8.38 -17.03
N SER A 163 -8.72 -7.76 -15.85
CA SER A 163 -9.49 -8.19 -14.67
C SER A 163 -11.02 -8.03 -14.81
N ARG A 164 -11.53 -7.41 -15.88
CA ARG A 164 -12.99 -7.26 -16.12
C ARG A 164 -13.59 -8.28 -17.07
N THR A 165 -12.89 -9.39 -17.35
CA THR A 165 -13.64 -10.57 -17.79
C THR A 165 -14.60 -10.90 -16.66
N ALA A 166 -15.91 -10.90 -16.94
CA ALA A 166 -16.96 -11.19 -15.98
C ALA A 166 -16.67 -12.57 -15.36
N SER A 167 -15.93 -12.58 -14.26
CA SER A 167 -15.75 -13.77 -13.48
C SER A 167 -17.13 -14.13 -12.99
N VAL A 168 -17.51 -15.41 -13.15
CA VAL A 168 -18.66 -16.03 -12.47
C VAL A 168 -18.44 -16.08 -10.94
N ALA A 169 -17.54 -15.25 -10.40
CA ALA A 169 -17.34 -15.10 -8.98
C ALA A 169 -18.58 -14.42 -8.39
N PRO A 170 -19.08 -14.92 -7.24
CA PRO A 170 -20.15 -14.25 -6.53
C PRO A 170 -19.72 -12.82 -6.19
N GLY A 171 -20.66 -11.89 -6.15
CA GLY A 171 -20.38 -10.54 -5.70
C GLY A 171 -19.87 -10.53 -4.26
N SER A 172 -19.15 -9.47 -3.90
CA SER A 172 -18.39 -9.40 -2.65
C SER A 172 -18.41 -8.00 -2.09
N VAL A 173 -18.14 -7.88 -0.80
CA VAL A 173 -17.96 -6.59 -0.13
C VAL A 173 -16.51 -6.45 0.33
N VAL A 174 -15.92 -5.28 0.08
CA VAL A 174 -14.62 -4.90 0.67
C VAL A 174 -14.84 -3.66 1.54
N LEU A 175 -14.66 -3.79 2.84
CA LEU A 175 -14.63 -2.65 3.77
C LEU A 175 -13.24 -2.02 3.72
N VAL A 176 -13.16 -0.75 3.37
CA VAL A 176 -11.89 -0.04 3.21
C VAL A 176 -11.83 1.14 4.16
N GLY A 177 -10.84 1.15 5.05
CA GLY A 177 -10.46 2.34 5.80
C GLY A 177 -9.77 3.34 4.88
N GLY A 178 -10.44 4.47 4.62
CA GLY A 178 -10.00 5.52 3.71
C GLY A 178 -8.97 6.48 4.30
N GLY A 179 -8.62 6.36 5.58
CA GLY A 179 -7.75 7.33 6.21
C GLY A 179 -8.48 8.61 6.63
N PRO A 180 -7.78 9.56 7.29
CA PRO A 180 -8.42 10.70 7.93
C PRO A 180 -8.93 11.80 6.98
N GLY A 181 -8.51 11.80 5.71
CA GLY A 181 -8.98 12.77 4.72
C GLY A 181 -8.14 12.76 3.44
N ASP A 182 -6.81 12.92 3.57
CA ASP A 182 -5.88 12.93 2.44
C ASP A 182 -5.93 11.61 1.66
N PRO A 183 -6.25 11.61 0.34
CA PRO A 183 -6.23 10.39 -0.47
C PRO A 183 -4.85 9.72 -0.49
N GLY A 184 -3.76 10.45 -0.26
CA GLY A 184 -2.40 9.93 -0.08
C GLY A 184 -2.27 8.93 1.07
N LEU A 185 -3.11 9.04 2.10
CA LEU A 185 -3.10 8.18 3.29
C LEU A 185 -3.96 6.92 3.16
N VAL A 186 -4.65 6.74 2.03
CA VAL A 186 -5.30 5.46 1.70
C VAL A 186 -4.22 4.41 1.47
N THR A 187 -4.41 3.22 2.05
CA THR A 187 -3.46 2.12 1.85
C THR A 187 -3.41 1.69 0.38
N VAL A 188 -2.30 1.09 -0.07
CA VAL A 188 -2.18 0.57 -1.44
C VAL A 188 -3.31 -0.44 -1.73
N ARG A 189 -3.59 -1.34 -0.79
CA ARG A 189 -4.70 -2.30 -0.90
C ARG A 189 -6.06 -1.61 -0.99
N GLY A 190 -6.26 -0.52 -0.25
CA GLY A 190 -7.49 0.27 -0.28
C GLY A 190 -7.72 0.94 -1.62
N ARG A 191 -6.68 1.56 -2.20
CA ARG A 191 -6.72 2.12 -3.57
C ARG A 191 -7.05 1.05 -4.61
N GLN A 192 -6.40 -0.12 -4.54
CA GLN A 192 -6.67 -1.24 -5.43
C GLN A 192 -8.12 -1.75 -5.32
N ALA A 193 -8.68 -1.81 -4.11
CA ALA A 193 -10.08 -2.19 -3.91
C ALA A 193 -11.02 -1.20 -4.60
N VAL A 194 -10.82 0.10 -4.34
CA VAL A 194 -11.64 1.18 -4.91
C VAL A 194 -11.54 1.23 -6.44
N ALA A 195 -10.34 1.04 -7.01
CA ALA A 195 -10.11 1.04 -8.46
C ALA A 195 -10.79 -0.12 -9.21
N THR A 196 -11.14 -1.20 -8.50
CA THR A 196 -11.77 -2.40 -9.07
C THR A 196 -13.21 -2.59 -8.60
N ALA A 197 -13.80 -1.57 -7.98
CA ALA A 197 -15.17 -1.60 -7.50
C ALA A 197 -16.17 -1.42 -8.65
N ASP A 198 -17.29 -2.13 -8.60
CA ASP A 198 -18.46 -1.82 -9.43
C ASP A 198 -19.33 -0.75 -8.75
N VAL A 199 -19.37 -0.79 -7.41
CA VAL A 199 -20.15 0.10 -6.56
C VAL A 199 -19.29 0.55 -5.39
N VAL A 200 -19.22 1.86 -5.14
CA VAL A 200 -18.56 2.43 -3.96
C VAL A 200 -19.60 3.09 -3.07
N VAL A 201 -19.76 2.57 -1.85
CA VAL A 201 -20.62 3.12 -0.80
C VAL A 201 -19.75 3.89 0.18
N ALA A 202 -19.90 5.21 0.24
CA ALA A 202 -19.06 6.09 1.04
C ALA A 202 -19.88 7.00 1.97
N ASP A 203 -19.31 7.36 3.11
CA ASP A 203 -19.84 8.41 3.99
C ASP A 203 -19.11 9.75 3.76
N HIS A 204 -19.59 10.81 4.42
CA HIS A 204 -19.01 12.15 4.27
C HIS A 204 -17.57 12.26 4.81
N LEU A 205 -17.11 11.32 5.64
CA LEU A 205 -15.75 11.31 6.19
C LEU A 205 -14.77 10.54 5.29
N ALA A 206 -15.27 9.82 4.28
CA ALA A 206 -14.41 9.17 3.30
C ALA A 206 -13.66 10.22 2.44
N PRO A 207 -12.48 9.87 1.89
CA PRO A 207 -11.69 10.76 1.03
C PRO A 207 -12.45 11.15 -0.25
N GLN A 208 -13.09 12.32 -0.24
CA GLN A 208 -13.95 12.76 -1.35
C GLN A 208 -13.15 12.94 -2.66
N ALA A 209 -11.89 13.34 -2.56
CA ALA A 209 -10.99 13.46 -3.72
C ALA A 209 -10.76 12.11 -4.43
N LEU A 210 -10.73 11.00 -3.68
CA LEU A 210 -10.61 9.66 -4.25
C LEU A 210 -11.91 9.25 -4.97
N LEU A 211 -13.07 9.61 -4.42
CA LEU A 211 -14.36 9.36 -5.09
C LEU A 211 -14.48 10.15 -6.40
N ALA A 212 -14.00 11.39 -6.41
CA ALA A 212 -14.04 12.25 -7.60
C ALA A 212 -13.15 11.75 -8.75
N SER A 213 -12.11 10.95 -8.46
CA SER A 213 -11.24 10.36 -9.46
C SER A 213 -11.75 9.03 -10.03
N LEU A 214 -12.91 8.53 -9.56
CA LEU A 214 -13.41 7.25 -10.00
C LEU A 214 -13.90 7.29 -11.46
N PRO A 215 -13.73 6.18 -12.21
CA PRO A 215 -14.32 6.04 -13.53
C PRO A 215 -15.84 6.26 -13.54
N ALA A 216 -16.37 6.81 -14.63
CA ALA A 216 -17.79 7.13 -14.76
C ALA A 216 -18.73 5.90 -14.77
N ASP A 217 -18.18 4.70 -14.98
CA ASP A 217 -18.90 3.42 -14.93
C ASP A 217 -19.05 2.87 -13.50
N VAL A 218 -18.40 3.47 -12.49
CA VAL A 218 -18.53 3.08 -11.08
C VAL A 218 -19.74 3.77 -10.45
N GLU A 219 -20.67 3.00 -9.86
CA GLU A 219 -21.81 3.55 -9.11
C GLU A 219 -21.32 4.08 -7.75
N VAL A 220 -21.35 5.39 -7.52
CA VAL A 220 -21.00 5.99 -6.22
C VAL A 220 -22.25 6.31 -5.43
N ILE A 221 -22.40 5.71 -4.25
CA ILE A 221 -23.54 5.89 -3.35
C ILE A 221 -23.10 6.58 -2.08
N ASP A 222 -23.73 7.72 -1.80
CA ASP A 222 -23.52 8.50 -0.59
C ASP A 222 -24.40 7.97 0.55
N ALA A 223 -23.80 7.24 1.48
CA ALA A 223 -24.45 6.67 2.64
C ALA A 223 -25.03 7.73 3.59
N SER A 224 -24.53 8.97 3.55
CA SER A 224 -25.03 10.06 4.40
C SER A 224 -26.38 10.63 3.96
N LYS A 225 -26.81 10.33 2.74
CA LYS A 225 -28.08 10.81 2.14
C LYS A 225 -29.24 9.83 2.27
N LEU A 226 -29.05 8.69 2.93
CA LEU A 226 -30.10 7.70 3.15
C LEU A 226 -31.17 8.22 4.16
N PRO A 227 -32.47 7.83 4.03
CA PRO A 227 -33.59 8.38 4.82
C PRO A 227 -33.39 8.32 6.35
N ARG A 228 -33.86 9.35 7.07
CA ARG A 228 -33.46 9.63 8.47
C ARG A 228 -34.10 8.73 9.54
N GLY A 229 -33.23 7.98 10.21
CA GLY A 229 -33.30 7.53 11.62
C GLY A 229 -31.97 6.84 11.97
N ARG A 230 -31.25 7.22 13.05
CA ARG A 230 -29.86 6.73 13.28
C ARG A 230 -29.69 5.20 13.29
N SER A 231 -30.68 4.46 13.81
CA SER A 231 -30.68 2.99 13.78
C SER A 231 -31.05 2.46 12.38
N MET A 232 -32.12 3.01 11.80
CA MET A 232 -32.61 2.65 10.47
C MET A 232 -31.58 2.93 9.35
N ALA A 233 -30.76 3.96 9.52
CA ALA A 233 -29.74 4.35 8.55
C ALA A 233 -28.61 3.30 8.47
N GLN A 234 -28.25 2.63 9.57
CA GLN A 234 -27.21 1.59 9.50
C GLN A 234 -27.75 0.30 8.90
N GLU A 235 -28.98 -0.10 9.27
CA GLU A 235 -29.64 -1.25 8.66
C GLU A 235 -29.77 -1.07 7.14
N GLN A 236 -30.13 0.14 6.68
CA GLN A 236 -30.18 0.46 5.25
C GLN A 236 -28.82 0.38 4.55
N ILE A 237 -27.73 0.83 5.20
CA ILE A 237 -26.38 0.67 4.66
C ILE A 237 -26.05 -0.82 4.56
N ASN A 238 -26.35 -1.60 5.60
CA ASN A 238 -26.09 -3.04 5.62
C ASN A 238 -26.86 -3.76 4.49
N GLU A 239 -28.16 -3.46 4.34
CA GLU A 239 -29.01 -3.99 3.26
C GLU A 239 -28.51 -3.57 1.87
N LEU A 240 -28.02 -2.34 1.71
CA LEU A 240 -27.46 -1.87 0.46
C LEU A 240 -26.19 -2.66 0.08
N LEU A 241 -25.28 -2.84 1.02
CA LEU A 241 -24.05 -3.61 0.80
C LEU A 241 -24.37 -5.05 0.40
N VAL A 242 -25.25 -5.69 1.16
CA VAL A 242 -25.69 -7.07 0.91
C VAL A 242 -26.40 -7.19 -0.43
N SER A 243 -27.39 -6.34 -0.71
CA SER A 243 -28.19 -6.43 -1.95
C SER A 243 -27.35 -6.22 -3.21
N ARG A 244 -26.41 -5.26 -3.19
CA ARG A 244 -25.50 -5.03 -4.33
C ARG A 244 -24.56 -6.21 -4.54
N ALA A 245 -24.01 -6.77 -3.47
CA ALA A 245 -23.15 -7.95 -3.57
C ALA A 245 -23.91 -9.20 -4.05
N LEU A 246 -25.13 -9.43 -3.57
CA LEU A 246 -26.00 -10.52 -4.06
C LEU A 246 -26.40 -10.34 -5.53
N ALA A 247 -26.42 -9.11 -6.03
CA ALA A 247 -26.56 -8.82 -7.46
C ALA A 247 -25.27 -9.06 -8.29
N GLY A 248 -24.25 -9.67 -7.69
CA GLY A 248 -22.99 -10.02 -8.35
C GLY A 248 -21.98 -8.87 -8.43
N LYS A 249 -22.19 -7.76 -7.71
CA LYS A 249 -21.30 -6.60 -7.75
C LYS A 249 -20.15 -6.73 -6.76
N ARG A 250 -18.99 -6.19 -7.13
CA ARG A 250 -17.87 -5.89 -6.24
C ARG A 250 -18.14 -4.56 -5.55
N VAL A 251 -18.61 -4.63 -4.32
CA VAL A 251 -19.00 -3.47 -3.52
C VAL A 251 -17.84 -3.05 -2.64
N VAL A 252 -17.44 -1.78 -2.67
CA VAL A 252 -16.49 -1.21 -1.72
C VAL A 252 -17.23 -0.31 -0.75
N ARG A 253 -17.16 -0.60 0.55
CA ARG A 253 -17.60 0.30 1.62
C ARG A 253 -16.40 1.14 2.06
N LEU A 254 -16.28 2.34 1.52
CA LEU A 254 -15.20 3.28 1.85
C LEU A 254 -15.59 4.13 3.06
N LYS A 255 -14.84 3.98 4.15
CA LYS A 255 -15.11 4.62 5.44
C LYS A 255 -14.02 5.63 5.77
N GLY A 256 -14.36 6.74 6.43
CA GLY A 256 -13.34 7.62 7.00
C GLY A 256 -12.51 6.94 8.08
N GLY A 257 -11.21 7.22 8.12
CA GLY A 257 -10.27 6.66 9.11
C GLY A 257 -10.04 5.15 8.93
N ASP A 258 -10.18 4.42 10.04
CA ASP A 258 -10.14 2.96 10.06
C ASP A 258 -11.54 2.37 10.21
N SER A 259 -11.80 1.23 9.57
CA SER A 259 -13.14 0.61 9.54
C SER A 259 -13.64 0.18 10.93
N PHE A 260 -12.74 -0.21 11.84
CA PHE A 260 -13.09 -0.80 13.14
C PHE A 260 -12.87 0.15 14.32
N VAL A 261 -12.25 1.32 14.12
CA VAL A 261 -12.13 2.35 15.16
C VAL A 261 -13.33 3.29 15.12
N PHE A 262 -14.34 3.01 15.95
CA PHE A 262 -15.61 3.77 16.05
C PHE A 262 -16.37 3.99 14.72
N GLY A 263 -16.03 3.25 13.67
CA GLY A 263 -16.66 3.35 12.36
C GLY A 263 -17.87 2.44 12.17
N ARG A 264 -18.23 1.60 13.16
CA ARG A 264 -19.27 0.56 13.05
C ARG A 264 -19.04 -0.47 11.94
N GLY A 265 -17.80 -0.57 11.42
CA GLY A 265 -17.50 -1.47 10.30
C GLY A 265 -17.79 -2.93 10.61
N TYR A 266 -17.64 -3.38 11.87
CA TYR A 266 -17.91 -4.78 12.19
C TYR A 266 -19.40 -5.14 12.08
N GLU A 267 -20.33 -4.22 12.37
CA GLU A 267 -21.77 -4.45 12.17
C GLU A 267 -22.10 -4.67 10.68
N GLU A 268 -21.40 -3.97 9.79
CA GLU A 268 -21.52 -4.14 8.33
C GLU A 268 -20.97 -5.51 7.88
N VAL A 269 -19.87 -5.98 8.51
CA VAL A 269 -19.33 -7.33 8.28
C VAL A 269 -20.32 -8.40 8.74
N GLU A 270 -20.87 -8.28 9.95
CA GLU A 270 -21.84 -9.23 10.52
C GLU A 270 -23.06 -9.40 9.60
N ALA A 271 -23.59 -8.29 9.08
CA ALA A 271 -24.72 -8.33 8.16
C ALA A 271 -24.38 -9.07 6.85
N CYS A 272 -23.19 -8.84 6.30
CA CYS A 272 -22.75 -9.53 5.08
C CYS A 272 -22.52 -11.02 5.32
N VAL A 273 -21.87 -11.38 6.44
CA VAL A 273 -21.64 -12.78 6.82
C VAL A 273 -22.96 -13.52 7.04
N ALA A 274 -23.93 -12.89 7.72
CA ALA A 274 -25.26 -13.44 7.92
C ALA A 274 -26.01 -13.70 6.59
N ALA A 275 -25.74 -12.89 5.57
CA ALA A 275 -26.30 -13.03 4.22
C ALA A 275 -25.49 -13.96 3.29
N GLY A 276 -24.38 -14.54 3.76
CA GLY A 276 -23.50 -15.39 2.95
C GLY A 276 -22.68 -14.63 1.90
N VAL A 277 -22.53 -13.32 2.06
CA VAL A 277 -21.72 -12.45 1.18
C VAL A 277 -20.26 -12.51 1.62
N PRO A 278 -19.30 -12.84 0.73
CA PRO A 278 -17.87 -12.76 1.03
C PRO A 278 -17.45 -11.33 1.38
N VAL A 279 -16.73 -11.17 2.50
CA VAL A 279 -16.23 -9.87 2.96
C VAL A 279 -14.72 -9.90 3.15
N GLU A 280 -14.06 -8.87 2.63
CA GLU A 280 -12.68 -8.53 2.98
C GLU A 280 -12.65 -7.20 3.74
N VAL A 281 -11.73 -7.09 4.71
CA VAL A 281 -11.50 -5.85 5.46
C VAL A 281 -10.08 -5.35 5.19
N VAL A 282 -9.98 -4.13 4.71
CA VAL A 282 -8.74 -3.41 4.45
C VAL A 282 -8.59 -2.30 5.48
N PRO A 283 -7.59 -2.39 6.39
CA PRO A 283 -7.37 -1.36 7.41
C PRO A 283 -7.05 0.01 6.81
N GLY A 284 -7.35 1.05 7.59
CA GLY A 284 -7.02 2.44 7.24
C GLY A 284 -6.20 3.13 8.33
N VAL A 285 -5.59 4.26 7.97
CA VAL A 285 -4.94 5.13 8.96
C VAL A 285 -6.03 5.77 9.82
N THR A 286 -6.10 5.44 11.10
CA THR A 286 -7.09 6.03 12.00
C THR A 286 -6.79 7.50 12.29
N SER A 287 -7.84 8.32 12.39
CA SER A 287 -7.72 9.72 12.80
C SER A 287 -7.16 9.88 14.22
N ALA A 288 -7.30 8.86 15.08
CA ALA A 288 -6.76 8.89 16.43
C ALA A 288 -5.21 8.94 16.51
N ILE A 289 -4.53 8.56 15.42
CA ILE A 289 -3.06 8.52 15.34
C ILE A 289 -2.57 9.46 14.24
N GLY A 290 -3.10 9.32 13.02
CA GLY A 290 -2.61 10.07 11.87
C GLY A 290 -2.87 11.57 11.96
N VAL A 291 -3.99 12.01 12.54
CA VAL A 291 -4.28 13.45 12.67
C VAL A 291 -3.35 14.14 13.68
N PRO A 292 -3.13 13.60 14.91
CA PRO A 292 -2.09 14.12 15.80
C PRO A 292 -0.70 14.15 15.16
N GLU A 293 -0.31 13.09 14.45
CA GLU A 293 0.98 13.00 13.78
C GLU A 293 1.18 14.11 12.75
N LEU A 294 0.18 14.36 11.89
CA LEU A 294 0.19 15.47 10.92
C LEU A 294 0.15 16.86 11.57
N ALA A 295 -0.30 16.95 12.82
CA ALA A 295 -0.25 18.17 13.62
C ALA A 295 1.08 18.31 14.40
N GLY A 296 2.05 17.40 14.20
CA GLY A 296 3.33 17.41 14.91
C GLY A 296 3.23 16.96 16.36
N ILE A 297 2.21 16.18 16.72
CA ILE A 297 1.93 15.71 18.07
C ILE A 297 2.02 14.17 18.09
N PRO A 298 3.11 13.58 18.59
CA PRO A 298 3.20 12.13 18.69
C PRO A 298 2.24 11.61 19.77
N VAL A 299 1.53 10.51 19.52
CA VAL A 299 0.64 9.91 20.54
C VAL A 299 1.42 9.26 21.69
N THR A 300 2.71 8.95 21.48
CA THR A 300 3.61 8.41 22.49
C THR A 300 4.99 9.06 22.37
N HIS A 301 5.64 9.36 23.51
CA HIS A 301 7.02 9.84 23.53
C HIS A 301 7.80 9.22 24.69
N ARG A 302 8.99 8.69 24.41
CA ARG A 302 9.84 8.04 25.42
C ARG A 302 10.14 8.99 26.57
N GLY A 303 9.99 8.51 27.80
CA GLY A 303 10.24 9.30 29.01
C GLY A 303 9.14 10.30 29.35
N MET A 304 8.04 10.32 28.59
CA MET A 304 6.89 11.20 28.82
C MET A 304 5.60 10.39 28.93
N THR A 305 5.32 9.51 27.97
CA THR A 305 4.09 8.70 27.96
C THR A 305 4.40 7.22 27.69
N HIS A 306 3.85 6.35 28.54
CA HIS A 306 3.95 4.89 28.43
C HIS A 306 2.60 4.23 28.10
N GLU A 307 1.55 5.04 28.02
CA GLU A 307 0.17 4.62 27.77
C GLU A 307 -0.53 5.64 26.87
N PHE A 308 -1.38 5.13 25.99
CA PHE A 308 -2.17 5.89 25.03
C PHE A 308 -3.57 5.28 24.99
N VAL A 309 -4.60 6.11 25.14
CA VAL A 309 -6.00 5.68 25.17
C VAL A 309 -6.81 6.44 24.13
N VAL A 310 -7.61 5.72 23.36
CA VAL A 310 -8.55 6.28 22.39
C VAL A 310 -9.97 6.07 22.88
N VAL A 311 -10.75 7.15 23.00
CA VAL A 311 -12.15 7.07 23.44
C VAL A 311 -13.11 7.83 22.53
N SER A 312 -14.36 7.39 22.51
CA SER A 312 -15.47 8.13 21.91
C SER A 312 -16.05 9.09 22.95
N GLY A 313 -16.06 10.37 22.61
CA GLY A 313 -16.73 11.43 23.36
C GLY A 313 -18.18 11.66 22.92
N HIS A 314 -18.77 10.82 22.06
CA HIS A 314 -20.10 11.10 21.47
C HIS A 314 -21.22 11.34 22.50
N VAL A 315 -21.09 10.77 23.71
CA VAL A 315 -21.99 11.00 24.84
C VAL A 315 -21.19 11.49 26.05
N PRO A 316 -21.75 12.43 26.85
CA PRO A 316 -21.01 13.01 27.97
C PRO A 316 -20.79 12.01 29.12
N PRO A 317 -19.81 12.28 30.01
CA PRO A 317 -19.65 11.54 31.26
C PRO A 317 -20.96 11.47 32.06
N GLY A 318 -21.24 10.33 32.68
CA GLY A 318 -22.45 10.09 33.48
C GLY A 318 -23.72 9.79 32.67
N HIS A 319 -23.69 9.89 31.34
CA HIS A 319 -24.82 9.45 30.51
C HIS A 319 -24.97 7.90 30.56
N PRO A 320 -26.19 7.33 30.63
CA PRO A 320 -26.38 5.87 30.73
C PRO A 320 -25.76 5.04 29.60
N ALA A 321 -25.59 5.65 28.42
CA ALA A 321 -24.93 5.03 27.26
C ALA A 321 -23.40 5.25 27.22
N SER A 322 -22.83 6.01 28.18
CA SER A 322 -21.39 6.21 28.28
C SER A 322 -20.76 5.01 28.98
N LEU A 323 -19.98 4.23 28.23
CA LEU A 323 -19.27 3.06 28.76
C LEU A 323 -17.84 3.39 29.22
N VAL A 324 -17.42 4.64 29.09
CA VAL A 324 -16.06 5.08 29.40
C VAL A 324 -15.91 5.32 30.90
N ASP A 325 -14.91 4.70 31.51
CA ASP A 325 -14.52 4.98 32.90
C ASP A 325 -13.70 6.28 32.97
N TRP A 326 -14.40 7.41 32.99
CA TRP A 326 -13.79 8.74 33.08
C TRP A 326 -12.96 8.93 34.36
N ALA A 327 -13.30 8.23 35.44
CA ALA A 327 -12.54 8.28 36.68
C ALA A 327 -11.18 7.61 36.53
N ALA A 328 -11.10 6.47 35.85
CA ALA A 328 -9.82 5.87 35.49
C ALA A 328 -9.00 6.79 34.58
N LEU A 329 -9.61 7.36 33.54
CA LEU A 329 -8.89 8.24 32.60
C LEU A 329 -8.34 9.51 33.27
N GLY A 330 -9.07 10.10 34.22
CA GLY A 330 -8.57 11.25 35.00
C GLY A 330 -7.32 10.91 35.82
N ARG A 331 -7.19 9.67 36.29
CA ARG A 331 -6.02 9.19 37.05
C ARG A 331 -4.82 8.82 36.16
N LEU A 332 -5.05 8.50 34.89
CA LEU A 332 -3.98 8.19 33.94
C LEU A 332 -3.16 9.44 33.63
N ARG A 333 -1.87 9.26 33.33
CA ARG A 333 -0.93 10.35 33.00
C ARG A 333 -0.50 10.33 31.55
N GLY A 334 -0.79 9.25 30.83
CA GLY A 334 -0.50 9.15 29.40
C GLY A 334 -1.38 10.03 28.51
N THR A 335 -1.28 9.76 27.21
CA THR A 335 -1.99 10.48 26.17
C THR A 335 -3.42 9.97 26.07
N ILE A 336 -4.40 10.87 26.07
CA ILE A 336 -5.80 10.53 25.77
C ILE A 336 -6.15 11.21 24.45
N VAL A 337 -6.61 10.43 23.48
CA VAL A 337 -7.22 10.95 22.26
C VAL A 337 -8.70 10.68 22.29
N VAL A 338 -9.47 11.74 22.10
CA VAL A 338 -10.92 11.67 22.10
C VAL A 338 -11.43 11.95 20.70
N LEU A 339 -12.34 11.11 20.22
CA LEU A 339 -13.01 11.21 18.93
C LEU A 339 -14.49 11.56 19.14
N MET A 340 -15.12 12.25 18.18
CA MET A 340 -16.55 12.60 18.22
C MET A 340 -16.98 13.37 19.49
N GLY A 341 -16.09 14.17 20.08
CA GLY A 341 -16.29 14.76 21.41
C GLY A 341 -16.42 16.28 21.46
N VAL A 342 -16.68 16.95 20.32
CA VAL A 342 -16.73 18.43 20.26
C VAL A 342 -17.81 18.99 21.19
N ASP A 343 -19.05 18.50 21.07
CA ASP A 343 -20.19 19.01 21.84
C ASP A 343 -20.09 18.68 23.34
N THR A 344 -19.40 17.59 23.68
CA THR A 344 -19.23 17.08 25.05
C THR A 344 -17.94 17.51 25.72
N ALA A 345 -17.07 18.22 25.00
CA ALA A 345 -15.74 18.55 25.46
C ALA A 345 -15.70 19.28 26.81
N PRO A 346 -16.61 20.24 27.12
CA PRO A 346 -16.66 20.86 28.44
C PRO A 346 -16.89 19.85 29.58
N ALA A 347 -17.83 18.90 29.38
CA ALA A 347 -18.18 17.91 30.39
C ALA A 347 -17.06 16.89 30.61
N ILE A 348 -16.41 16.45 29.53
CA ILE A 348 -15.28 15.52 29.58
C ILE A 348 -14.06 16.18 30.24
N ALA A 349 -13.73 17.43 29.90
CA ALA A 349 -12.62 18.14 30.53
C ALA A 349 -12.84 18.30 32.04
N ALA A 350 -14.06 18.68 32.46
CA ALA A 350 -14.43 18.77 33.86
C ALA A 350 -14.26 17.42 34.58
N ALA A 351 -14.74 16.31 33.99
CA ALA A 351 -14.62 14.98 34.57
C ALA A 351 -13.16 14.51 34.71
N LEU A 352 -12.30 14.79 33.73
CA LEU A 352 -10.88 14.45 33.82
C LEU A 352 -10.19 15.20 34.97
N VAL A 353 -10.49 16.50 35.13
CA VAL A 353 -9.95 17.32 36.22
C VAL A 353 -10.49 16.88 37.58
N GLU A 354 -11.79 16.64 37.68
CA GLU A 354 -12.45 16.14 38.90
C GLU A 354 -11.78 14.84 39.40
N HIS A 355 -11.36 13.98 38.49
CA HIS A 355 -10.77 12.68 38.81
C HIS A 355 -9.25 12.66 38.86
N GLY A 356 -8.60 13.82 38.92
CA GLY A 356 -7.19 13.96 39.30
C GLY A 356 -6.23 14.37 38.19
N ARG A 357 -6.72 14.67 36.98
CA ARG A 357 -5.88 15.24 35.92
C ARG A 357 -5.62 16.72 36.21
N ALA A 358 -4.37 17.17 36.03
CA ALA A 358 -4.01 18.56 36.32
C ALA A 358 -4.76 19.53 35.39
N ALA A 359 -5.31 20.61 35.93
CA ALA A 359 -6.18 21.55 35.23
C ALA A 359 -5.47 22.29 34.07
N ASP A 360 -4.15 22.40 34.15
CA ASP A 360 -3.24 22.97 33.16
C ASP A 360 -2.67 21.93 32.17
N THR A 361 -3.11 20.66 32.24
CA THR A 361 -2.68 19.62 31.29
C THR A 361 -2.90 20.12 29.86
N PRO A 362 -1.85 20.08 29.00
CA PRO A 362 -1.94 20.51 27.62
C PRO A 362 -2.99 19.74 26.82
N VAL A 363 -3.72 20.45 25.97
CA VAL A 363 -4.71 19.91 25.04
C VAL A 363 -4.47 20.49 23.65
N ALA A 364 -4.51 19.65 22.62
CA ALA A 364 -4.64 20.09 21.24
C ALA A 364 -5.99 19.68 20.67
N VAL A 365 -6.60 20.53 19.86
CA VAL A 365 -7.79 20.24 19.06
C VAL A 365 -7.42 20.44 17.60
N VAL A 366 -7.47 19.36 16.83
CA VAL A 366 -7.16 19.36 15.40
C VAL A 366 -8.48 19.21 14.64
N THR A 367 -8.91 20.26 13.93
CA THR A 367 -10.10 20.23 13.06
C THR A 367 -9.71 19.86 11.64
N ASP A 368 -10.61 19.18 10.92
CA ASP A 368 -10.45 18.87 9.49
C ASP A 368 -9.09 18.23 9.16
N GLY A 369 -8.63 17.34 10.04
CA GLY A 369 -7.31 16.71 9.98
C GLY A 369 -7.03 16.01 8.65
N ALA A 370 -5.81 16.12 8.14
CA ALA A 370 -5.38 15.63 6.83
C ALA A 370 -6.13 16.24 5.64
N THR A 371 -6.74 17.41 5.81
CA THR A 371 -7.31 18.19 4.69
C THR A 371 -6.60 19.54 4.57
N PRO A 372 -6.73 20.25 3.42
CA PRO A 372 -6.23 21.61 3.28
C PRO A 372 -6.82 22.61 4.30
N ALA A 373 -7.95 22.28 4.94
CA ALA A 373 -8.61 23.10 5.94
C ALA A 373 -8.15 22.81 7.38
N GLN A 374 -7.15 21.93 7.56
CA GLN A 374 -6.68 21.53 8.89
C GLN A 374 -6.29 22.74 9.75
N ARG A 375 -6.81 22.79 10.98
CA ARG A 375 -6.40 23.76 12.00
C ARG A 375 -6.02 23.03 13.29
N THR A 376 -4.93 23.46 13.92
CA THR A 376 -4.48 22.94 15.22
C THR A 376 -4.56 24.05 16.25
N LEU A 377 -5.44 23.87 17.23
CA LEU A 377 -5.62 24.78 18.36
C LEU A 377 -4.99 24.15 19.60
N ARG A 378 -4.20 24.92 20.35
CA ARG A 378 -3.55 24.45 21.59
C ARG A 378 -4.12 25.22 22.77
N THR A 379 -4.41 24.51 23.86
CA THR A 379 -5.04 25.04 25.07
C THR A 379 -4.70 24.13 26.26
N THR A 380 -5.39 24.28 27.37
CA THR A 380 -5.33 23.38 28.53
C THR A 380 -6.70 22.76 28.79
N LEU A 381 -6.78 21.76 29.67
CA LEU A 381 -8.07 21.18 30.07
C LEU A 381 -9.07 22.24 30.53
N THR A 382 -8.62 23.21 31.34
CA THR A 382 -9.49 24.31 31.81
C THR A 382 -9.86 25.29 30.70
N GLY A 383 -8.96 25.52 29.74
CA GLY A 383 -9.18 26.43 28.61
C GLY A 383 -10.04 25.84 27.48
N LEU A 384 -10.21 24.52 27.43
CA LEU A 384 -10.80 23.82 26.29
C LEU A 384 -12.20 24.30 25.91
N ALA A 385 -13.09 24.53 26.90
CA ALA A 385 -14.46 24.95 26.64
C ALA A 385 -14.52 26.34 25.99
N ALA A 386 -13.68 27.27 26.45
CA ALA A 386 -13.54 28.60 25.85
C ALA A 386 -12.98 28.48 24.43
N THR A 387 -11.88 27.74 24.25
CA THR A 387 -11.27 27.52 22.92
C THR A 387 -12.26 26.96 21.90
N ILE A 388 -13.09 25.97 22.25
CA ILE A 388 -14.10 25.42 21.33
C ILE A 388 -15.13 26.47 20.92
N THR A 389 -15.56 27.31 21.85
CA THR A 389 -16.57 28.34 21.62
C THR A 389 -16.00 29.50 20.80
N ASP A 390 -14.87 30.06 21.25
CA ASP A 390 -14.26 31.26 20.69
C ASP A 390 -13.72 31.03 19.28
N GLU A 391 -13.14 29.85 19.02
CA GLU A 391 -12.60 29.47 17.71
C GLU A 391 -13.64 28.82 16.78
N GLY A 392 -14.88 28.66 17.27
CA GLY A 392 -15.99 28.08 16.52
C GLY A 392 -15.69 26.66 16.02
N VAL A 393 -15.11 25.81 16.87
CA VAL A 393 -14.73 24.44 16.52
C VAL A 393 -15.99 23.64 16.14
N ARG A 394 -15.91 22.93 15.00
CA ARG A 394 -16.98 22.05 14.51
C ARG A 394 -16.42 20.66 14.20
N PRO A 395 -17.24 19.60 14.26
CA PRO A 395 -16.85 18.30 13.74
C PRO A 395 -16.56 18.36 12.22
N PRO A 396 -15.62 17.53 11.71
CA PRO A 396 -14.81 16.56 12.45
C PRO A 396 -13.61 17.19 13.16
N ALA A 397 -13.38 16.78 14.42
CA ALA A 397 -12.20 17.18 15.18
C ALA A 397 -11.67 16.04 16.05
N VAL A 398 -10.34 15.97 16.17
CA VAL A 398 -9.60 15.07 17.05
C VAL A 398 -8.95 15.90 18.14
N TRP A 399 -9.07 15.48 19.39
CA TRP A 399 -8.49 16.21 20.51
C TRP A 399 -7.61 15.32 21.34
N VAL A 400 -6.43 15.83 21.65
CA VAL A 400 -5.31 15.12 22.27
C VAL A 400 -5.06 15.79 23.62
N VAL A 401 -5.07 15.02 24.70
CA VAL A 401 -4.81 15.48 26.07
C VAL A 401 -3.52 14.83 26.57
N GLY A 402 -2.57 15.65 27.03
CA GLY A 402 -1.34 15.19 27.67
C GLY A 402 -0.09 15.93 27.21
N ASP A 403 1.01 15.67 27.91
CA ASP A 403 2.27 16.42 27.77
C ASP A 403 2.88 16.35 26.37
N VAL A 404 2.55 15.31 25.58
CA VAL A 404 2.99 15.16 24.19
C VAL A 404 2.56 16.32 23.29
N VAL A 405 1.49 17.03 23.66
CA VAL A 405 1.04 18.24 22.99
C VAL A 405 2.14 19.30 23.02
N SER A 406 2.91 19.42 24.10
CA SER A 406 3.95 20.47 24.24
C SER A 406 5.20 20.23 23.41
N LEU A 407 5.38 19.06 22.77
CA LEU A 407 6.58 18.72 22.00
C LEU A 407 6.67 19.38 20.63
N GLY A 408 5.52 19.71 20.03
CA GLY A 408 5.41 20.29 18.68
C GLY A 408 5.16 21.80 18.69
N ALA A 409 5.71 22.52 19.69
CA ALA A 409 5.60 23.96 19.85
C ALA A 409 6.92 24.66 19.51
#